data_AF-A0A8I0WPE8-F1
#
_entry.id   AF-A0A8I0WPE8-F1
#
_cell.length_a   1.000
_cell.length_b   1.000
_cell.length_c   1.000
_cell.angle_alpha   90.00
_cell.angle_beta   90.00
_cell.angle_gamma   90.00
#
_symmetry.space_group_name_H-M   'P 1'
#
loop_
_entity.id
_entity.type
_entity.pdbx_description
1 polymer ?
#
loop_
_entity_poly.entity_id
_entity_poly.type
_entity_poly.pdbx_seq_one_letter_code
_entity_poly.pdbx_strand_id
1 'polypeptide(L)' 'MKLVILRAIYFEGRVVLEGEQIDTLEQHGRELIQKGYAKEQEETHLVTEPEPEPKRNIKAKKEK' A
#
# COMPACT_ATOMS: atom_id res chain seq x y z
N MET A 1 0.43 -17.41 2.51
CA MET A 1 1.67 -16.75 2.05
C MET A 1 1.47 -15.27 2.28
N LYS A 2 2.28 -14.70 3.18
CA LYS A 2 2.13 -13.31 3.61
C LYS A 2 2.80 -12.39 2.62
N LEU A 3 2.03 -11.45 2.09
CA LEU A 3 2.49 -10.49 1.09
C LEU A 3 2.13 -9.09 1.51
N VAL A 4 2.99 -8.15 1.13
CA VAL A 4 2.70 -6.71 1.20
C VAL A 4 2.20 -6.26 -0.15
N ILE A 5 1.02 -5.65 -0.18
CA ILE A 5 0.44 -5.10 -1.39
C ILE A 5 1.18 -3.83 -1.81
N LEU A 6 1.55 -3.77 -3.10
CA LEU A 6 2.22 -2.63 -3.72
C LEU A 6 1.28 -1.76 -4.57
N ARG A 7 0.05 -2.21 -4.81
CA ARG A 7 -0.96 -1.48 -5.59
C ARG A 7 -2.35 -1.87 -5.10
N ALA A 8 -3.28 -0.92 -5.08
CA ALA A 8 -4.64 -1.23 -4.66
C ALA A 8 -5.25 -2.38 -5.49
N ILE A 9 -5.68 -3.45 -4.81
CA ILE A 9 -6.32 -4.61 -5.42
C ILE A 9 -7.62 -4.95 -4.72
N TYR A 10 -8.53 -5.61 -5.43
CA TYR A 10 -9.71 -6.20 -4.83
C TYR A 10 -9.40 -7.63 -4.39
N PHE A 11 -9.44 -7.88 -3.10
CA PHE A 11 -9.10 -9.16 -2.48
C PHE A 11 -10.15 -9.53 -1.44
N GLU A 12 -10.67 -10.76 -1.49
CA GLU A 12 -11.69 -11.29 -0.56
C GLU A 12 -12.92 -10.39 -0.33
N GLY A 13 -13.39 -9.70 -1.38
CA GLY A 13 -14.57 -8.85 -1.26
C GLY A 13 -14.30 -7.44 -0.70
N ARG A 14 -13.03 -7.07 -0.49
CA ARG A 14 -12.62 -5.74 -0.05
C ARG A 14 -11.51 -5.17 -0.93
N VAL A 15 -11.40 -3.83 -0.94
CA VAL A 15 -10.27 -3.15 -1.58
C VAL A 15 -9.14 -3.08 -0.57
N VAL A 16 -8.03 -3.72 -0.90
CA VAL A 16 -6.79 -3.71 -0.14
C VAL A 16 -5.88 -2.67 -0.76
N LEU A 17 -5.41 -1.72 0.04
CA LEU A 17 -4.58 -0.61 -0.43
C LEU A 17 -3.08 -0.97 -0.42
N GLU A 18 -2.29 -0.12 -1.06
CA GLU A 18 -0.83 -0.22 -1.02
C GLU A 18 -0.30 -0.12 0.43
N GLY A 19 0.66 -0.97 0.78
CA GLY A 19 1.23 -1.09 2.13
C GLY A 19 0.49 -2.08 3.03
N GLU A 20 -0.69 -2.56 2.63
CA GLU A 20 -1.49 -3.47 3.44
C GLU A 20 -0.97 -4.92 3.30
N GLN A 21 -0.97 -5.64 4.41
CA GLN A 21 -0.52 -7.03 4.47
C GLN A 21 -1.71 -7.96 4.31
N ILE A 22 -1.61 -8.90 3.38
CA ILE A 22 -2.62 -9.94 3.17
C ILE A 22 -2.00 -11.33 3.23
N ASP A 23 -2.79 -12.30 3.67
CA ASP A 23 -2.45 -13.71 3.51
C ASP A 23 -3.17 -14.28 2.30
N THR A 24 -2.41 -14.89 1.39
CA THR A 24 -2.92 -15.45 0.14
C THR A 24 -2.39 -16.87 -0.08
N LEU A 25 -3.02 -17.65 -0.94
CA LEU A 25 -2.50 -18.96 -1.36
C LEU A 25 -1.16 -18.80 -2.11
N GLU A 26 -0.24 -19.76 -1.98
CA GLU A 26 1.07 -19.70 -2.65
C GLU A 26 0.98 -19.47 -4.16
N GLN A 27 0.04 -20.13 -4.84
CA GLN A 27 -0.17 -19.96 -6.29
C GLN A 27 -0.58 -18.54 -6.64
N HIS A 28 -1.53 -17.98 -5.89
CA HIS A 28 -2.04 -16.62 -6.13
C HIS A 28 -1.00 -15.56 -5.75
N GLY A 29 -0.27 -15.79 -4.66
CA GLY A 29 0.76 -14.91 -4.20
C GLY A 29 1.90 -14.74 -5.19
N ARG A 30 2.36 -15.84 -5.80
CA ARG A 30 3.35 -15.78 -6.88
C ARG A 30 2.85 -15.03 -8.10
N GLU A 31 1.57 -15.15 -8.43
CA GLU A 31 0.98 -14.39 -9.53
C GLU A 31 0.99 -12.88 -9.23
N LEU A 32 0.62 -12.49 -8.01
CA LEU A 32 0.65 -11.09 -7.56
C LEU A 32 2.09 -10.53 -7.56
N ILE A 33 3.07 -11.32 -7.15
CA ILE A 33 4.49 -10.93 -7.18
C ILE A 33 4.99 -10.78 -8.62
N GLN A 34 4.70 -11.75 -9.49
CA GLN A 34 5.13 -11.74 -10.88
C GLN A 34 4.54 -10.55 -11.66
N LYS A 35 3.31 -10.18 -11.33
CA LYS A 35 2.62 -9.01 -11.91
C LYS A 35 3.02 -7.68 -11.24
N GLY A 36 3.80 -7.71 -10.16
CA GLY A 36 4.23 -6.52 -9.42
C GLY A 36 3.12 -5.85 -8.59
N TYR A 37 2.06 -6.58 -8.24
CA TYR A 37 1.00 -6.10 -7.35
C TYR A 37 1.31 -6.32 -5.87
N ALA A 38 2.20 -7.26 -5.56
CA ALA A 38 2.58 -7.57 -4.19
C ALA A 38 4.07 -7.98 -4.09
N LYS A 39 4.61 -7.99 -2.88
CA LYS A 39 5.94 -8.53 -2.57
C LYS A 39 5.87 -9.48 -1.38
N GLU A 40 6.79 -10.45 -1.33
CA GLU A 40 6.95 -11.28 -0.13
C GLU A 40 7.24 -10.42 1.09
N GLN A 41 6.48 -10.66 2.16
CA GLN A 41 6.68 -9.97 3.42
C GLN A 41 7.89 -10.61 4.13
N GLU A 42 9.09 -10.20 3.74
CA GLU A 42 10.26 -10.38 4.58
C GLU A 42 10.10 -9.46 5.81
N GLU A 43 10.36 -9.93 7.03
CA GLU A 43 10.12 -9.22 8.30
C GLU A 43 10.91 -7.90 8.47
N THR A 44 11.49 -7.33 7.41
CA THR A 44 12.05 -5.99 7.41
C THR A 44 10.92 -4.96 7.33
N HIS A 45 10.68 -4.37 8.49
CA HIS A 45 9.76 -3.27 8.76
C HIS A 45 9.95 -2.14 7.73
N LEU A 46 9.00 -1.94 6.83
CA LEU A 46 8.92 -0.71 6.05
C LEU A 46 7.53 -0.12 6.23
N VAL A 47 7.52 0.81 7.18
CA VAL A 47 6.54 1.86 7.37
C VAL A 47 6.11 2.40 6.00
N THR A 48 4.83 2.37 5.70
CA THR A 48 4.22 3.28 4.73
C THR A 48 2.90 3.66 5.36
N GLU A 49 3.00 4.52 6.36
CA GLU A 49 1.93 5.43 6.70
C GLU A 49 1.58 6.20 5.41
N PRO A 50 0.35 6.12 4.88
CA PRO A 50 -0.09 7.16 3.96
C PRO A 50 -0.18 8.42 4.82
N GLU A 51 0.81 9.29 4.70
CA GLU A 51 0.79 10.65 5.25
C GLU A 51 -0.58 11.25 4.92
N PRO A 52 -1.48 11.50 5.90
CA PRO A 52 -2.72 12.18 5.59
C PRO A 52 -2.33 13.63 5.34
N GLU A 53 -2.10 14.00 4.07
CA GLU A 53 -1.93 15.38 3.65
C GLU A 53 -3.11 16.19 4.22
N PRO A 54 -2.92 17.04 5.25
CA PRO A 54 -3.96 17.95 5.63
C PRO A 54 -3.89 19.09 4.61
N LYS A 55 -4.78 19.03 3.63
CA LYS A 55 -5.18 20.19 2.84
C LYS A 55 -5.47 21.35 3.79
N ARG A 56 -4.55 22.30 3.93
CA ARG A 56 -4.86 23.61 4.49
C ARG A 56 -4.39 24.71 3.57
N ASN A 57 -5.25 25.00 2.60
CA ASN A 57 -5.36 26.32 2.00
C ASN A 57 -5.45 27.36 3.11
N ILE A 58 -4.45 28.25 3.22
CA ILE A 58 -4.72 29.66 3.54
C ILE A 58 -3.67 30.54 2.88
N LYS A 59 -4.12 31.25 1.85
CA LYS A 59 -3.56 32.51 1.37
C LYS A 59 -3.28 33.44 2.56
N ALA A 60 -2.07 34.01 2.63
CA ALA A 60 -1.81 35.40 3.03
C ALA A 60 -0.30 35.67 2.90
N LYS A 61 0.12 36.45 1.91
CA LYS A 61 0.42 37.90 2.02
C LYS A 61 1.87 38.09 2.50
N LYS A 62 2.85 38.19 1.59
CA LYS A 62 3.28 39.42 0.91
C LYS A 62 3.45 40.59 1.88
N GLU A 63 4.66 40.78 2.41
CA GLU A 63 5.23 42.05 2.90
C GLU A 63 6.73 41.76 3.09
N LYS A 64 7.62 42.28 2.24
CA LYS A 64 8.14 43.65 2.03
C LYS A 64 9.45 43.83 2.80
#